data_AF-A0A9X3SNV4-F1
#
_entry.id   AF-A0A9X3SNV4-F1
#
_cell.length_a   1.000
_cell.length_b   1.000
_cell.length_c   1.000
_cell.angle_alpha   90.00
_cell.angle_beta   90.00
_cell.angle_gamma   90.00
#
_symmetry.space_group_name_H-M   'P 1'
#
loop_
_entity.id
_entity.type
_entity.pdbx_description
1 polymer ?
#
loop_
_entity_poly.entity_id
_entity_poly.type
_entity_poly.pdbx_seq_one_letter_code
_entity_poly.pdbx_strand_id
1 'polypeptide(L)'
;MKAIEAAKPRLAITAQPHGTTPGSAPSDPSGNLPTTPSTGETSGLVNLNGVPDVVVSALDLSNIGELHAEWMSTNELRSQTSYEGGGDRDTPPIEGGDPSQINWPHPAGALGPIATVTLPKGTTFDRYGSDGGDYVSPVGVPYEQRALPPANAQSNYTTFTLNEDLPGVKVSVIAPWFGAEGMGVQYQLPARAFELLQKDADGNSIITATNRDE
;
A
#
# COMPACT_ATOMS: atom_id res chain seq x y z
N MET A 1 48.36 -22.29 -0.04
CA MET A 1 47.51 -21.48 0.86
C MET A 1 47.88 -20.03 0.71
N LYS A 2 46.87 -19.17 0.51
CA LYS A 2 46.86 -17.69 0.38
C LYS A 2 47.55 -17.13 -0.88
N ALA A 3 47.05 -16.11 -1.55
CA ALA A 3 45.72 -15.53 -1.79
C ALA A 3 45.98 -14.58 -2.97
N ILE A 4 45.22 -14.69 -4.07
CA ILE A 4 45.37 -13.80 -5.23
C ILE A 4 44.23 -12.79 -5.15
N GLU A 5 44.59 -11.55 -4.87
CA GLU A 5 43.69 -10.41 -4.77
C GLU A 5 43.30 -9.97 -6.19
N ALA A 6 42.03 -10.15 -6.55
CA ALA A 6 41.47 -9.66 -7.80
C ALA A 6 40.67 -8.38 -7.54
N ALA A 7 41.14 -7.29 -8.13
CA ALA A 7 40.54 -5.97 -8.08
C ALA A 7 39.15 -5.94 -8.74
N LYS A 8 38.19 -5.28 -8.07
CA LYS A 8 36.87 -4.93 -8.63
C LYS A 8 37.01 -3.72 -9.57
N PRO A 9 36.33 -3.69 -10.74
CA PRO A 9 36.30 -2.49 -11.57
C PRO A 9 35.39 -1.41 -10.95
N ARG A 10 35.94 -0.20 -10.85
CA ARG A 10 35.28 1.03 -10.41
C ARG A 10 34.62 1.68 -11.64
N LEU A 11 33.28 1.67 -11.73
CA LEU A 11 32.58 2.50 -12.72
C LEU A 11 32.72 3.97 -12.32
N ALA A 12 33.31 4.76 -13.21
CA ALA A 12 33.33 6.20 -13.15
C ALA A 12 32.02 6.73 -13.74
N ILE A 13 31.27 7.52 -12.96
CA ILE A 13 30.22 8.40 -13.50
C ILE A 13 30.76 9.82 -13.39
N THR A 14 31.12 10.37 -14.55
CA THR A 14 31.42 11.78 -14.75
C THR A 14 30.14 12.59 -14.54
N ALA A 15 30.17 13.51 -13.59
CA ALA A 15 29.21 14.60 -13.49
C ALA A 15 29.61 15.69 -14.49
N GLN A 16 28.66 16.14 -15.32
CA GLN A 16 28.77 17.44 -15.98
C GLN A 16 27.54 18.30 -15.62
N PRO A 17 27.73 19.60 -15.35
CA PRO A 17 26.66 20.52 -15.00
C PRO A 17 26.10 21.16 -16.28
N HIS A 18 24.77 21.26 -16.40
CA HIS A 18 24.16 22.10 -17.44
C HIS A 18 23.13 23.03 -16.86
N GLY A 19 23.35 24.31 -17.15
CA GLY A 19 22.65 25.47 -16.64
C GLY A 19 21.23 25.67 -17.19
N THR A 20 20.57 26.59 -16.51
CA THR A 20 19.22 27.09 -16.68
C THR A 20 18.98 27.81 -18.02
N THR A 21 17.78 27.63 -18.58
CA THR A 21 16.94 28.69 -19.17
C THR A 21 15.50 28.18 -19.37
N PRO A 22 14.46 29.02 -19.17
CA PRO A 22 13.05 28.60 -19.21
C PRO A 22 12.52 28.62 -20.65
N GLY A 23 12.09 27.46 -21.14
CA GLY A 23 11.47 27.29 -22.45
C GLY A 23 9.95 27.22 -22.34
N SER A 24 9.27 28.11 -23.05
CA SER A 24 7.81 28.24 -23.19
C SER A 24 7.10 26.92 -23.49
N ALA A 25 5.98 26.69 -22.81
CA ALA A 25 5.00 25.68 -23.16
C ALA A 25 4.38 26.00 -24.55
N PRO A 26 4.23 25.02 -25.45
CA PRO A 26 3.31 25.16 -26.57
C PRO A 26 1.88 25.01 -26.04
N SER A 27 1.08 26.06 -26.22
CA SER A 27 -0.37 26.02 -26.05
C SER A 27 -0.97 25.24 -27.22
N ASP A 28 -1.51 24.05 -26.98
CA ASP A 28 -2.37 23.37 -27.94
C ASP A 28 -3.85 23.64 -27.59
N PRO A 29 -4.62 24.38 -28.41
CA PRO A 29 -6.03 24.67 -28.19
C PRO A 29 -6.90 23.64 -28.91
N SER A 30 -6.87 22.39 -28.47
CA SER A 30 -7.91 21.42 -28.81
C SER A 30 -8.38 20.69 -27.55
N GLY A 31 -9.50 21.17 -27.04
CA GLY A 31 -10.14 20.67 -25.83
C GLY A 31 -10.66 19.25 -26.00
N ASN A 32 -9.82 18.27 -25.68
CA ASN A 32 -10.29 17.04 -25.08
C ASN A 32 -9.93 17.09 -23.60
N LEU A 33 -10.95 17.22 -22.75
CA LEU A 33 -10.82 16.75 -21.37
C LEU A 33 -10.34 15.29 -21.41
N PRO A 34 -9.53 14.82 -20.43
CA PRO A 34 -9.31 13.39 -20.28
C PRO A 34 -10.68 12.72 -20.20
N THR A 35 -10.97 11.83 -21.15
CA THR A 35 -12.24 11.12 -21.19
C THR A 35 -12.35 10.32 -19.90
N THR A 36 -13.36 10.65 -19.09
CA THR A 36 -13.75 9.87 -17.91
C THR A 36 -13.90 8.40 -18.34
N PRO A 37 -13.22 7.44 -17.70
CA PRO A 37 -13.44 6.03 -18.00
C PRO A 37 -14.92 5.71 -17.76
N SER A 38 -15.56 5.04 -18.73
CA SER A 38 -16.98 4.73 -18.62
C SER A 38 -17.20 3.72 -17.48
N THR A 39 -18.33 3.85 -16.78
CA THR A 39 -18.78 3.06 -15.61
C THR A 39 -18.69 1.53 -15.76
N GLY A 40 -18.44 1.00 -16.97
CA GLY A 40 -18.26 -0.43 -17.25
C GLY A 40 -16.83 -0.98 -17.23
N GLU A 41 -15.77 -0.15 -17.16
CA GLU A 41 -14.36 -0.61 -17.17
C GLU A 41 -13.73 -0.72 -15.77
N THR A 42 -14.48 -0.40 -14.72
CA THR A 42 -13.97 -0.20 -13.35
C THR A 42 -13.68 -1.48 -12.57
N SER A 43 -14.33 -2.61 -12.91
CA SER A 43 -14.12 -3.91 -12.25
C SER A 43 -12.75 -4.54 -12.55
N GLY A 44 -12.05 -4.10 -13.59
CA GLY A 44 -10.71 -4.60 -13.96
C GLY A 44 -9.55 -3.90 -13.24
N LEU A 45 -9.83 -2.83 -12.48
CA LEU A 45 -8.80 -1.99 -11.87
C LEU A 45 -8.37 -2.47 -10.48
N VAL A 46 -9.27 -3.14 -9.75
CA VAL A 46 -8.99 -3.65 -8.41
C VAL A 46 -8.52 -5.09 -8.50
N ASN A 47 -7.39 -5.40 -7.85
CA ASN A 47 -6.89 -6.76 -7.80
C ASN A 47 -7.67 -7.60 -6.77
N LEU A 48 -8.52 -8.49 -7.29
CA LEU A 48 -9.35 -9.39 -6.49
C LEU A 48 -8.77 -10.82 -6.38
N ASN A 49 -7.55 -11.06 -6.86
CA ASN A 49 -6.94 -12.38 -6.77
C ASN A 49 -6.65 -12.74 -5.31
N GLY A 50 -7.06 -13.94 -4.90
CA GLY A 50 -6.89 -14.40 -3.51
C GLY A 50 -7.82 -13.71 -2.51
N VAL A 51 -8.75 -12.86 -2.97
CA VAL A 51 -9.76 -12.20 -2.12
C VAL A 51 -10.95 -13.15 -1.94
N PRO A 52 -11.35 -13.48 -0.69
CA PRO A 52 -12.53 -14.32 -0.46
C PRO A 52 -13.83 -13.70 -1.00
N ASP A 53 -14.77 -14.52 -1.46
CA ASP A 53 -16.05 -14.06 -2.04
C ASP A 53 -16.84 -13.14 -1.10
N VAL A 54 -16.76 -13.37 0.22
CA VAL A 54 -17.41 -12.51 1.23
C VAL A 54 -16.85 -11.08 1.22
N VAL A 55 -15.57 -10.91 0.90
CA VAL A 55 -14.94 -9.59 0.75
C VAL A 55 -15.33 -9.00 -0.60
N VAL A 56 -15.23 -9.76 -1.69
CA VAL A 56 -15.61 -9.29 -3.03
C VAL A 56 -17.05 -8.76 -3.05
N SER A 57 -17.96 -9.46 -2.37
CA SER A 57 -19.37 -9.08 -2.28
C SER A 57 -19.64 -7.88 -1.37
N ALA A 58 -18.72 -7.57 -0.44
CA ALA A 58 -18.87 -6.48 0.52
C ALA A 58 -18.25 -5.17 0.03
N LEU A 59 -17.30 -5.21 -0.91
CA LEU A 59 -16.68 -4.03 -1.48
C LEU A 59 -17.66 -3.31 -2.44
N ASP A 60 -17.89 -2.03 -2.21
CA ASP A 60 -18.57 -1.17 -3.17
C ASP A 60 -17.58 -0.66 -4.21
N LEU A 61 -17.57 -1.33 -5.37
CA LEU A 61 -16.68 -1.01 -6.49
C LEU A 61 -17.37 -0.12 -7.54
N SER A 62 -18.64 0.25 -7.35
CA SER A 62 -19.45 0.91 -8.38
C SER A 62 -18.82 2.20 -8.91
N ASN A 63 -18.23 3.01 -8.03
CA ASN A 63 -17.63 4.30 -8.36
C ASN A 63 -16.10 4.32 -8.20
N ILE A 64 -15.45 3.17 -7.99
CA ILE A 64 -14.04 3.14 -7.56
C ILE A 64 -13.10 3.73 -8.62
N GLY A 65 -13.38 3.51 -9.90
CA GLY A 65 -12.58 4.06 -10.99
C GLY A 65 -12.74 5.57 -11.15
N GLU A 66 -13.93 6.11 -10.87
CA GLU A 66 -14.17 7.56 -10.90
C GLU A 66 -13.43 8.24 -9.73
N LEU A 67 -13.52 7.69 -8.53
CA LEU A 67 -12.80 8.17 -7.35
C LEU A 67 -11.27 8.13 -7.57
N HIS A 68 -10.77 7.06 -8.21
CA HIS A 68 -9.36 6.94 -8.56
C HIS A 68 -8.92 8.01 -9.56
N ALA A 69 -9.67 8.17 -10.66
CA ALA A 69 -9.35 9.14 -11.71
C ALA A 69 -9.41 10.59 -11.19
N GLU A 70 -10.42 10.93 -10.39
CA GLU A 70 -10.54 12.24 -9.74
C GLU A 70 -9.32 12.52 -8.84
N TRP A 71 -8.94 11.55 -8.01
CA TRP A 71 -7.79 11.69 -7.12
C TRP A 71 -6.48 11.86 -7.92
N MET A 72 -6.24 11.03 -8.92
CA MET A 72 -5.03 11.11 -9.74
C MET A 72 -4.95 12.47 -10.47
N SER A 73 -6.07 12.98 -10.98
CA SER A 73 -6.11 14.29 -11.68
C SER A 73 -5.84 15.50 -10.78
N THR A 74 -6.11 15.38 -9.47
CA THR A 74 -6.00 16.49 -8.52
C THR A 74 -4.70 16.46 -7.73
N ASN A 75 -4.00 15.32 -7.66
CA ASN A 75 -2.93 15.08 -6.70
C ASN A 75 -1.53 14.84 -7.31
N GLU A 76 -1.35 14.97 -8.64
CA GLU A 76 -0.03 14.97 -9.30
C GLU A 76 0.97 16.00 -8.72
N LEU A 77 0.48 17.04 -8.02
CA LEU A 77 1.31 18.11 -7.44
C LEU A 77 1.72 17.89 -5.96
N ARG A 78 1.17 16.88 -5.25
CA ARG A 78 1.46 16.66 -3.81
C ARG A 78 2.23 15.37 -3.50
N SER A 79 2.48 14.52 -4.50
CA SER A 79 3.18 13.25 -4.34
C SER A 79 4.71 13.34 -4.32
N GLN A 80 5.30 14.52 -4.51
CA GLN A 80 6.76 14.68 -4.67
C GLN A 80 7.53 15.21 -3.45
N THR A 81 6.90 15.61 -2.34
CA THR A 81 7.67 16.10 -1.18
C THR A 81 8.19 14.95 -0.30
N SER A 82 9.33 14.40 -0.74
CA SER A 82 10.55 14.16 0.06
C SER A 82 10.41 13.54 1.46
N TYR A 83 10.66 12.23 1.55
CA TYR A 83 11.07 11.57 2.78
C TYR A 83 12.60 11.72 2.93
N GLU A 84 13.08 12.80 3.55
CA GLU A 84 14.45 12.89 4.08
C GLU A 84 14.38 12.90 5.62
N GLY A 85 14.43 11.73 6.25
CA GLY A 85 14.47 11.67 7.71
C GLY A 85 14.18 10.27 8.27
N GLY A 86 15.21 9.64 8.82
CA GLY A 86 15.05 8.44 9.65
C GLY A 86 14.37 8.80 10.96
N GLY A 87 13.12 8.36 11.13
CA GLY A 87 12.33 8.51 12.35
C GLY A 87 11.28 7.41 12.45
N ASP A 88 11.15 6.83 13.64
CA ASP A 88 10.23 5.74 13.97
C ASP A 88 8.75 6.14 13.77
N ARG A 89 7.98 5.23 13.12
CA ARG A 89 6.52 4.99 13.19
C ARG A 89 5.58 6.00 12.50
N ASP A 90 4.92 5.52 11.42
CA ASP A 90 3.59 5.91 10.92
C ASP A 90 3.26 7.39 10.65
N THR A 91 4.23 8.30 10.68
CA THR A 91 4.01 9.71 10.35
C THR A 91 5.08 10.24 9.39
N PRO A 92 4.72 10.82 8.23
CA PRO A 92 5.68 11.43 7.33
C PRO A 92 6.29 12.70 7.97
N PRO A 93 7.56 13.03 7.67
CA PRO A 93 8.19 14.24 8.18
C PRO A 93 7.54 15.47 7.55
N ILE A 94 7.05 16.37 8.40
CA ILE A 94 6.59 17.71 8.01
C ILE A 94 7.67 18.67 8.47
N GLU A 95 8.33 19.37 7.54
CA GLU A 95 9.21 20.49 7.91
C GLU A 95 8.33 21.60 8.53
N GLY A 96 8.29 21.65 9.87
CA GLY A 96 7.60 22.69 10.64
C GLY A 96 6.11 22.51 10.93
N GLY A 97 5.53 21.32 10.70
CA GLY A 97 4.09 21.05 10.93
C GLY A 97 3.79 20.27 12.21
N ASP A 98 2.73 20.67 12.92
CA ASP A 98 2.16 19.93 14.06
C ASP A 98 1.65 18.54 13.61
N PRO A 99 2.17 17.43 14.15
CA PRO A 99 1.77 16.07 13.76
C PRO A 99 0.29 15.73 14.05
N SER A 100 -0.42 16.54 14.84
CA SER A 100 -1.87 16.42 15.02
C SER A 100 -2.70 16.93 13.82
N GLN A 101 -2.05 17.51 12.82
CA GLN A 101 -2.65 18.07 11.60
C GLN A 101 -2.43 17.18 10.36
N ILE A 102 -2.10 15.89 10.52
CA ILE A 102 -2.05 14.97 9.38
C ILE A 102 -3.47 14.84 8.81
N ASN A 103 -3.76 15.59 7.76
CA ASN A 103 -4.98 15.45 6.99
C ASN A 103 -4.79 14.27 6.02
N TRP A 104 -5.02 13.05 6.52
CA TRP A 104 -5.19 11.89 5.65
C TRP A 104 -6.32 12.22 4.67
N PRO A 105 -6.08 12.30 3.34
CA PRO A 105 -7.17 12.59 2.41
C PRO A 105 -8.19 11.44 2.36
N HIS A 106 -7.76 10.26 2.80
CA HIS A 106 -8.56 9.04 2.86
C HIS A 106 -8.50 8.48 4.29
N PRO A 107 -9.62 8.46 5.03
CA PRO A 107 -9.68 7.78 6.33
C PRO A 107 -9.20 6.33 6.19
N ALA A 108 -8.26 5.90 7.03
CA ALA A 108 -7.67 4.56 6.98
C ALA A 108 -6.97 4.18 5.65
N GLY A 109 -6.64 5.15 4.80
CA GLY A 109 -6.05 4.89 3.47
C GLY A 109 -7.03 4.25 2.47
N ALA A 110 -8.34 4.29 2.75
CA ALA A 110 -9.37 3.67 1.92
C ALA A 110 -9.82 4.59 0.78
N LEU A 111 -9.82 4.08 -0.45
CA LEU A 111 -10.51 4.70 -1.59
C LEU A 111 -11.98 4.28 -1.56
N GLY A 112 -12.85 5.19 -1.14
CA GLY A 112 -14.28 4.93 -1.05
C GLY A 112 -14.72 4.24 0.26
N PRO A 113 -15.89 3.57 0.26
CA PRO A 113 -16.48 3.01 1.47
C PRO A 113 -15.66 1.89 2.11
N ILE A 114 -15.74 1.79 3.44
CA ILE A 114 -15.18 0.69 4.22
C ILE A 114 -16.33 -0.24 4.61
N ALA A 115 -16.19 -1.53 4.33
CA ALA A 115 -17.12 -2.56 4.78
C ALA A 115 -16.56 -3.36 5.94
N THR A 116 -17.42 -3.99 6.74
CA THR A 116 -17.03 -4.90 7.82
C THR A 116 -17.51 -6.30 7.48
N VAL A 117 -16.62 -7.29 7.58
CA VAL A 117 -16.90 -8.69 7.23
C VAL A 117 -16.39 -9.65 8.31
N THR A 118 -16.79 -10.92 8.17
CA THR A 118 -16.14 -12.05 8.83
C THR A 118 -15.26 -12.76 7.79
N LEU A 119 -13.95 -12.77 8.00
CA LEU A 119 -13.05 -13.53 7.13
C LEU A 119 -13.16 -15.02 7.47
N PRO A 120 -13.31 -15.91 6.47
CA PRO A 120 -13.41 -17.33 6.72
C PRO A 120 -12.05 -17.91 7.12
N LYS A 121 -12.09 -18.97 7.93
CA LYS A 121 -10.95 -19.83 8.22
C LYS A 121 -10.22 -20.25 6.93
N GLY A 122 -8.90 -20.26 6.99
CA GLY A 122 -8.04 -20.62 5.86
C GLY A 122 -7.74 -19.47 4.91
N THR A 123 -8.36 -18.29 5.09
CA THR A 123 -7.97 -17.08 4.35
C THR A 123 -6.50 -16.77 4.63
N THR A 124 -5.75 -16.49 3.56
CA THR A 124 -4.35 -16.07 3.64
C THR A 124 -4.20 -14.60 3.32
N PHE A 125 -3.32 -13.93 4.06
CA PHE A 125 -2.97 -12.53 3.85
C PHE A 125 -1.54 -12.28 4.26
N ASP A 126 -0.95 -11.18 3.81
CA ASP A 126 0.44 -10.84 4.03
C ASP A 126 0.60 -9.38 4.50
N ARG A 127 1.81 -9.07 4.98
CA ARG A 127 2.18 -7.75 5.48
C ARG A 127 3.64 -7.47 5.21
N TYR A 128 3.92 -6.23 4.80
CA TYR A 128 5.24 -5.61 4.87
C TYR A 128 5.33 -4.76 6.13
N GLY A 129 6.26 -5.08 7.03
CA GLY A 129 6.46 -4.35 8.28
C GLY A 129 6.41 -5.24 9.52
N SER A 130 6.42 -4.61 10.70
CA SER A 130 6.35 -5.34 11.97
C SER A 130 4.94 -5.89 12.25
N ASP A 131 4.86 -6.93 13.08
CA ASP A 131 3.60 -7.53 13.56
C ASP A 131 2.83 -6.62 14.54
N GLY A 132 3.36 -5.42 14.82
CA GLY A 132 2.71 -4.42 15.67
C GLY A 132 1.53 -3.71 15.00
N GLY A 133 1.36 -3.85 13.68
CA GLY A 133 0.23 -3.26 12.95
C GLY A 133 -0.95 -4.21 12.78
N ASP A 134 -2.05 -3.64 12.31
CA ASP A 134 -3.35 -4.27 12.06
C ASP A 134 -3.76 -4.26 10.58
N TYR A 135 -3.00 -3.59 9.70
CA TYR A 135 -3.25 -3.60 8.24
C TYR A 135 -2.50 -4.74 7.55
N VAL A 136 -3.23 -5.51 6.74
CA VAL A 136 -2.70 -6.60 5.92
C VAL A 136 -3.36 -6.57 4.54
N SER A 137 -2.84 -7.32 3.57
CA SER A 137 -3.49 -7.47 2.25
C SER A 137 -3.67 -8.94 1.90
N PRO A 138 -4.64 -9.31 1.05
CA PRO A 138 -4.66 -10.64 0.46
C PRO A 138 -3.31 -10.97 -0.19
N VAL A 139 -2.91 -12.24 -0.10
CA VAL A 139 -1.64 -12.69 -0.70
C VAL A 139 -1.66 -12.44 -2.20
N GLY A 140 -0.59 -11.82 -2.71
CA GLY A 140 -0.43 -11.57 -4.14
C GLY A 140 -0.88 -10.19 -4.61
N VAL A 141 -1.33 -9.31 -3.71
CA VAL A 141 -1.46 -7.87 -4.02
C VAL A 141 -0.05 -7.29 -4.25
N PRO A 142 0.28 -6.77 -5.45
CA PRO A 142 1.57 -6.12 -5.75
C PRO A 142 1.89 -4.97 -4.81
N TYR A 143 3.18 -4.67 -4.63
CA TYR A 143 3.63 -3.67 -3.66
C TYR A 143 3.08 -2.27 -3.98
N GLU A 144 3.08 -1.90 -5.27
CA GLU A 144 2.58 -0.62 -5.78
C GLU A 144 1.08 -0.45 -5.50
N GLN A 145 0.34 -1.56 -5.49
CA GLN A 145 -1.09 -1.54 -5.20
C GLN A 145 -1.41 -1.36 -3.71
N ARG A 146 -0.39 -1.45 -2.85
CA ARG A 146 -0.52 -1.25 -1.40
C ARG A 146 -0.28 0.19 -0.97
N ALA A 147 0.21 1.04 -1.88
CA ALA A 147 0.52 2.45 -1.61
C ALA A 147 1.32 2.64 -0.30
N LEU A 148 2.31 1.76 -0.07
CA LEU A 148 3.20 1.79 1.09
C LEU A 148 4.45 2.65 0.82
N PRO A 149 5.06 3.24 1.86
CA PRO A 149 6.31 3.99 1.71
C PRO A 149 7.40 3.11 1.06
N PRO A 150 8.25 3.62 0.15
CA PRO A 150 9.30 2.79 -0.47
C PRO A 150 10.22 2.07 0.52
N ALA A 151 10.44 2.63 1.71
CA ALA A 151 11.23 2.00 2.79
C ALA A 151 10.62 0.68 3.29
N ASN A 152 9.29 0.51 3.24
CA ASN A 152 8.61 -0.71 3.65
C ASN A 152 8.89 -1.90 2.72
N ALA A 153 9.36 -1.66 1.49
CA ALA A 153 9.74 -2.72 0.56
C ALA A 153 10.94 -3.53 1.07
N GLN A 154 11.74 -2.95 1.97
CA GLN A 154 12.88 -3.59 2.64
C GLN A 154 12.51 -4.11 4.04
N SER A 155 11.26 -3.94 4.48
CA SER A 155 10.79 -4.47 5.76
C SER A 155 10.46 -5.96 5.67
N ASN A 156 10.36 -6.60 6.83
CA ASN A 156 9.96 -7.99 6.95
C ASN A 156 8.64 -8.23 6.21
N TYR A 157 8.64 -9.25 5.35
CA TYR A 157 7.45 -9.72 4.66
C TYR A 157 6.95 -10.99 5.35
N THR A 158 5.75 -10.92 5.93
CA THR A 158 5.15 -12.05 6.64
C THR A 158 3.84 -12.43 5.99
N THR A 159 3.66 -13.73 5.74
CA THR A 159 2.37 -14.31 5.32
C THR A 159 1.72 -15.01 6.51
N PHE A 160 0.41 -14.81 6.64
CA PHE A 160 -0.45 -15.35 7.67
C PHE A 160 -1.54 -16.24 7.07
N THR A 161 -1.97 -17.24 7.82
CA THR A 161 -3.16 -18.06 7.53
C THR A 161 -4.11 -18.00 8.73
N LEU A 162 -5.39 -17.76 8.48
CA LEU A 162 -6.43 -17.82 9.51
C LEU A 162 -6.73 -19.26 9.94
N ASN A 163 -6.65 -19.53 11.24
CA ASN A 163 -6.93 -20.84 11.82
C ASN A 163 -8.42 -21.01 12.19
N GLU A 164 -9.19 -19.92 12.20
CA GLU A 164 -10.64 -19.86 12.45
C GLU A 164 -11.28 -18.65 11.75
N ASP A 165 -12.61 -18.52 11.84
CA ASP A 165 -13.34 -17.39 11.28
C ASP A 165 -13.07 -16.12 12.11
N LEU A 166 -12.71 -15.02 11.46
CA LEU A 166 -12.36 -13.76 12.12
C LEU A 166 -13.41 -12.67 11.85
N PRO A 167 -14.30 -12.36 12.81
CA PRO A 167 -15.29 -11.30 12.66
C PRO A 167 -14.68 -9.92 12.85
N GLY A 168 -15.38 -8.89 12.37
CA GLY A 168 -15.02 -7.48 12.64
C GLY A 168 -13.84 -6.97 11.82
N VAL A 169 -13.46 -7.67 10.76
CA VAL A 169 -12.42 -7.23 9.83
C VAL A 169 -13.00 -6.15 8.94
N LYS A 170 -12.34 -4.99 8.87
CA LYS A 170 -12.70 -3.96 7.92
C LYS A 170 -11.97 -4.18 6.61
N VAL A 171 -12.66 -4.01 5.50
CA VAL A 171 -12.12 -4.21 4.15
C VAL A 171 -12.37 -2.97 3.30
N SER A 172 -11.39 -2.62 2.47
CA SER A 172 -11.45 -1.46 1.59
C SER A 172 -10.48 -1.59 0.42
N VAL A 173 -10.72 -0.78 -0.61
CA VAL A 173 -9.74 -0.55 -1.68
C VAL A 173 -8.72 0.47 -1.21
N ILE A 174 -7.46 0.27 -1.53
CA ILE A 174 -6.34 1.12 -1.11
C ILE A 174 -6.29 2.36 -2.00
N ALA A 175 -6.28 3.54 -1.40
CA ALA A 175 -6.12 4.79 -2.11
C ALA A 175 -4.68 4.97 -2.63
N PRO A 176 -4.49 5.68 -3.76
CA PRO A 176 -3.14 5.94 -4.26
C PRO A 176 -2.39 6.84 -3.27
N TRP A 177 -1.10 6.54 -3.05
CA TRP A 177 -0.24 7.29 -2.13
C TRP A 177 1.24 6.99 -2.37
N PHE A 178 2.15 7.81 -1.83
CA PHE A 178 3.61 7.70 -2.03
C PHE A 178 4.07 7.54 -3.49
N GLY A 179 3.30 8.12 -4.44
CA GLY A 179 3.57 7.99 -5.87
C GLY A 179 3.19 6.65 -6.48
N ALA A 180 2.52 5.78 -5.72
CA ALA A 180 2.01 4.49 -6.18
C ALA A 180 0.49 4.56 -6.47
N GLU A 181 0.05 3.72 -7.39
CA GLU A 181 -1.32 3.74 -7.94
C GLU A 181 -2.40 3.28 -6.95
N GLY A 182 -2.04 2.54 -5.90
CA GLY A 182 -3.02 1.93 -4.99
C GLY A 182 -3.88 0.89 -5.72
N MET A 183 -5.18 0.86 -5.43
CA MET A 183 -6.17 -0.06 -6.04
C MET A 183 -6.05 -1.53 -5.62
N GLY A 184 -5.19 -1.86 -4.66
CA GLY A 184 -5.20 -3.15 -3.98
C GLY A 184 -6.35 -3.26 -2.97
N VAL A 185 -6.62 -4.47 -2.49
CA VAL A 185 -7.50 -4.68 -1.34
C VAL A 185 -6.66 -4.68 -0.06
N GLN A 186 -7.16 -4.03 0.99
CA GLN A 186 -6.59 -4.12 2.34
C GLN A 186 -7.62 -4.60 3.36
N TYR A 187 -7.11 -5.26 4.38
CA TYR A 187 -7.85 -5.65 5.58
C TYR A 187 -7.28 -4.90 6.78
N GLN A 188 -8.15 -4.28 7.59
CA GLN A 188 -7.82 -3.87 8.94
C GLN A 188 -8.37 -4.92 9.91
N LEU A 189 -7.45 -5.62 10.58
CA LEU A 189 -7.75 -6.65 11.57
C LEU A 189 -8.34 -6.03 12.85
N PRO A 190 -9.19 -6.75 13.60
CA PRO A 190 -9.79 -6.24 14.85
C PRO A 190 -8.78 -6.14 16.01
N ALA A 191 -7.60 -6.72 15.85
CA ALA A 191 -6.49 -6.73 16.79
C ALA A 191 -5.17 -6.72 16.01
N ARG A 192 -4.06 -6.39 16.69
CA ARG A 192 -2.75 -6.36 16.03
C ARG A 192 -2.29 -7.77 15.66
N ALA A 193 -1.50 -7.90 14.59
CA ALA A 193 -1.05 -9.22 14.12
C ALA A 193 -0.33 -10.02 15.23
N PHE A 194 0.49 -9.36 16.06
CA PHE A 194 1.16 -10.04 17.17
C PHE A 194 0.19 -10.58 18.23
N GLU A 195 -0.96 -9.95 18.44
CA GLU A 195 -1.99 -10.40 19.39
C GLU A 195 -2.68 -11.65 18.85
N LEU A 196 -2.99 -11.65 17.56
CA LEU A 196 -3.61 -12.80 16.88
C LEU A 196 -2.66 -14.00 16.73
N LEU A 197 -1.34 -13.77 16.80
CA LEU A 197 -0.30 -14.79 16.81
C LEU A 197 -0.07 -15.41 18.19
N GLN A 198 -0.55 -14.78 19.26
CA GLN A 198 -0.41 -15.35 20.60
C GLN A 198 -1.19 -16.65 20.70
N LYS A 199 -0.55 -17.63 21.33
CA LYS A 199 -1.18 -18.91 21.60
C LYS A 199 -1.99 -18.83 22.89
N ASP A 200 -3.17 -19.45 22.87
CA ASP A 200 -3.97 -19.68 24.06
C ASP A 200 -3.36 -20.79 24.96
N ALA A 201 -4.06 -21.13 26.03
CA ALA A 201 -3.64 -22.16 26.98
C ALA A 201 -3.53 -23.56 26.34
N ASP A 202 -4.26 -23.80 25.26
CA ASP A 202 -4.27 -25.07 24.51
C ASP A 202 -3.22 -25.08 23.38
N GLY A 203 -2.50 -23.97 23.18
CA GLY A 203 -1.46 -23.81 22.17
C GLY A 203 -1.97 -23.38 20.79
N ASN A 204 -3.24 -22.99 20.66
CA ASN A 204 -3.84 -22.52 19.42
C ASN A 204 -3.71 -21.00 19.29
N SER A 205 -3.52 -20.51 18.07
CA SER A 205 -3.53 -19.08 17.75
C SER A 205 -4.59 -18.77 16.68
N ILE A 206 -5.07 -17.54 16.60
CA ILE A 206 -6.05 -17.12 15.60
C ILE A 206 -5.43 -17.16 14.19
N ILE A 207 -4.16 -16.76 14.08
CA ILE A 207 -3.38 -16.81 12.84
C ILE A 207 -2.06 -17.55 13.02
N THR A 208 -1.57 -18.13 11.93
CA THR A 208 -0.24 -18.76 11.84
C THR A 208 0.63 -18.00 10.83
N ALA A 209 1.88 -17.67 11.18
CA ALA A 209 2.84 -17.07 10.26
C ALA A 209 3.70 -18.15 9.57
N THR A 210 3.94 -18.03 8.26
CA THR A 210 4.63 -19.07 7.46
C THR A 210 6.06 -18.70 7.04
N ASN A 211 6.39 -17.41 6.89
CA ASN A 211 7.70 -16.94 6.41
C ASN A 211 8.40 -16.01 7.42
N ARG A 212 8.38 -16.35 8.71
CA ARG A 212 9.18 -15.59 9.69
C ARG A 212 10.65 -16.01 9.57
N ASP A 213 11.52 -15.06 9.26
CA ASP A 213 12.94 -15.21 9.57
C ASP A 213 13.07 -15.31 11.10
N GLU A 214 13.53 -16.45 11.59
CA GLU A 214 13.77 -16.72 13.03
C GLU A 214 14.95 -15.91 13.60
#